data_AF-A0A2T7TMP4-F1
#
_entry.id   AF-A0A2T7TMP4-F1
#
_cell.length_a   1.000
_cell.length_b   1.000
_cell.length_c   1.000
_cell.angle_alpha   90.00
_cell.angle_beta   90.00
_cell.angle_gamma   90.00
#
_symmetry.space_group_name_H-M   'P 1'
#
loop_
_entity.id
_entity.type
_entity.pdbx_description
1 polymer ?
#
loop_
_entity_poly.entity_id
_entity_poly.type
_entity_poly.pdbx_seq_one_letter_code
_entity_poly.pdbx_strand_id
1 'polypeptide(L)'
;MTHTTEAVVAEVFGVPRRDVRVSLADDGGALGMAVSVPLPAPTLLQAARNPQAVEQGGGTLFERAENARSRIRAAASRVTGSEVGRIDIRLTGIHPPAERKLA
;
A
#
# COMPACT_ATOMS: atom_id res chain seq x y z
N MET A 1 -17.60 0.31 -4.18
CA MET A 1 -16.59 0.94 -3.29
C MET A 1 -15.26 0.21 -3.32
N THR A 2 -15.23 -1.11 -3.21
CA THR A 2 -14.00 -1.93 -3.21
C THR A 2 -13.03 -1.59 -4.34
N HIS A 3 -13.52 -1.43 -5.57
CA HIS A 3 -12.67 -1.12 -6.73
C HIS A 3 -11.97 0.24 -6.61
N THR A 4 -12.65 1.24 -6.05
CA THR A 4 -12.09 2.56 -5.82
C THR A 4 -11.04 2.51 -4.71
N THR A 5 -11.31 1.76 -3.64
CA THR A 5 -10.35 1.55 -2.55
C THR A 5 -9.13 0.77 -3.01
N GLU A 6 -9.28 -0.25 -3.86
CA GLU A 6 -8.16 -0.96 -4.49
C GLU A 6 -7.27 -0.02 -5.31
N ALA A 7 -7.87 0.90 -6.07
CA ALA A 7 -7.11 1.89 -6.83
C ALA A 7 -6.32 2.83 -5.91
N VAL A 8 -6.92 3.30 -4.82
CA VAL A 8 -6.24 4.11 -3.80
C VAL A 8 -5.07 3.34 -3.17
N VAL A 9 -5.27 2.09 -2.78
CA VAL A 9 -4.21 1.25 -2.20
C VAL A 9 -3.09 1.02 -3.22
N ALA A 10 -3.43 0.71 -4.47
CA ALA A 10 -2.47 0.51 -5.55
C ALA A 10 -1.58 1.74 -5.76
N GLU A 11 -2.17 2.93 -5.73
CA GLU A 11 -1.45 4.21 -5.82
C GLU A 11 -0.54 4.46 -4.62
N VAL A 12 -1.02 4.19 -3.39
CA VAL A 12 -0.22 4.36 -2.17
C VAL A 12 1.02 3.47 -2.17
N PHE A 13 0.85 2.21 -2.60
CA PHE A 13 1.92 1.21 -2.66
C PHE A 13 2.76 1.28 -3.95
N GLY A 14 2.31 1.97 -4.99
CA GLY A 14 3.02 2.02 -6.28
C GLY A 14 3.02 0.69 -7.02
N VAL A 15 1.93 -0.08 -6.94
CA VAL A 15 1.78 -1.40 -7.55
C VAL A 15 0.63 -1.42 -8.56
N PRO A 16 0.62 -2.34 -9.53
CA PRO A 16 -0.54 -2.54 -10.40
C PRO A 16 -1.79 -2.87 -9.59
N ARG A 17 -2.94 -2.27 -9.93
CA ARG A 17 -4.22 -2.54 -9.24
C ARG A 17 -4.60 -4.02 -9.22
N ARG A 18 -4.25 -4.78 -10.26
CA ARG A 18 -4.50 -6.24 -10.34
C ARG A 18 -3.79 -7.05 -9.26
N ASP A 19 -2.75 -6.49 -8.65
CA ASP A 19 -1.99 -7.13 -7.57
C ASP A 19 -2.51 -6.74 -6.18
N VAL A 20 -3.58 -5.94 -6.12
CA VAL A 20 -4.21 -5.48 -4.88
C VAL A 20 -5.56 -6.17 -4.72
N ARG A 21 -5.81 -6.67 -3.51
CA ARG A 21 -7.15 -7.14 -3.10
C ARG A 21 -7.57 -6.41 -1.84
N VAL A 22 -8.77 -5.85 -1.85
CA VAL A 22 -9.37 -5.19 -0.68
C VAL A 22 -10.68 -5.88 -0.33
N SER A 23 -10.91 -6.12 0.96
CA SER A 23 -12.25 -6.40 1.48
C SER A 23 -12.64 -5.33 2.48
N LEU A 24 -13.90 -4.91 2.41
CA LEU A 24 -14.47 -3.88 3.26
C LEU A 24 -15.48 -4.53 4.21
N ALA A 25 -15.53 -4.05 5.44
CA ALA A 25 -16.51 -4.46 6.43
C ALA A 25 -16.91 -3.23 7.28
N ASP A 26 -18.06 -3.31 7.94
CA ASP A 26 -18.37 -2.38 9.02
C ASP A 26 -17.49 -2.71 10.24
N ASP A 27 -16.91 -1.68 10.85
CA ASP A 27 -16.07 -1.73 12.04
C ASP A 27 -16.68 -0.80 13.09
N GLY A 28 -17.84 -1.19 13.63
CA GLY A 28 -18.54 -0.45 14.67
C GLY A 28 -19.03 0.93 14.22
N GLY A 29 -19.51 1.03 12.98
CA GLY A 29 -19.92 2.30 12.35
C GLY A 29 -18.81 3.04 11.60
N ALA A 30 -17.57 2.55 11.65
CA ALA A 30 -16.49 2.95 10.77
C ALA A 30 -16.29 1.95 9.62
N LEU A 31 -15.55 2.33 8.59
CA LEU A 31 -15.19 1.45 7.48
C LEU A 31 -13.91 0.66 7.81
N GLY A 32 -14.06 -0.62 8.14
CA GLY A 32 -12.97 -1.57 8.30
C GLY A 32 -12.43 -2.06 6.96
N MET A 33 -11.11 -2.26 6.88
CA MET A 33 -10.43 -2.68 5.66
C MET A 33 -9.43 -3.80 5.91
N ALA A 34 -9.51 -4.87 5.11
CA ALA A 34 -8.41 -5.83 4.96
C ALA A 34 -7.81 -5.74 3.56
N VAL A 35 -6.49 -5.59 3.50
CA VAL A 35 -5.74 -5.30 2.28
C VAL A 35 -4.69 -6.38 2.07
N SER A 36 -4.68 -7.03 0.91
CA SER A 36 -3.59 -7.90 0.47
C SER A 36 -2.87 -7.25 -0.70
N VAL A 37 -1.57 -7.01 -0.54
CA VAL A 37 -0.77 -6.21 -1.48
C VAL A 37 0.69 -6.66 -1.48
N PRO A 38 1.39 -6.71 -2.64
CA PRO A 38 2.83 -6.91 -2.65
C PRO A 38 3.57 -5.65 -2.20
N LEU A 39 4.80 -5.82 -1.73
CA LEU A 39 5.66 -4.70 -1.36
C LEU A 39 6.74 -4.48 -2.42
N PRO A 40 6.75 -3.33 -3.10
CA PRO A 40 7.86 -2.94 -3.97
C PRO A 40 9.14 -2.72 -3.18
N ALA A 41 10.22 -3.45 -3.47
CA ALA A 41 11.52 -3.22 -2.85
C ALA A 41 12.65 -3.42 -3.87
N PRO A 42 13.79 -2.72 -3.70
CA PRO A 42 14.95 -2.95 -4.56
C PRO A 42 15.38 -4.42 -4.48
N THR A 43 15.93 -4.94 -5.57
CA THR A 43 16.52 -6.28 -5.56
C THR A 43 17.75 -6.33 -4.65
N LEU A 44 18.15 -7.52 -4.19
CA LEU A 44 19.34 -7.67 -3.35
C LEU A 44 20.59 -7.10 -4.02
N LEU A 45 20.73 -7.27 -5.33
CA LEU A 45 21.84 -6.70 -6.08
C LEU A 45 21.79 -5.17 -6.14
N GLN A 46 20.60 -4.57 -6.28
CA GLN A 46 20.42 -3.12 -6.24
C GLN A 46 20.71 -2.56 -4.85
N ALA A 47 20.21 -3.22 -3.79
CA ALA A 47 20.48 -2.84 -2.41
C ALA A 47 21.98 -2.97 -2.06
N ALA A 48 22.65 -4.01 -2.56
CA ALA A 48 24.09 -4.19 -2.37
C ALA A 48 24.91 -3.08 -3.06
N ARG A 49 24.48 -2.61 -4.24
CA ARG A 49 25.15 -1.51 -4.96
C ARG A 49 24.82 -0.13 -4.38
N ASN A 50 23.61 0.04 -3.85
CA ASN A 50 23.15 1.28 -3.26
C ASN A 50 22.31 0.98 -2.00
N PRO A 51 22.94 0.92 -0.81
CA PRO A 51 22.23 0.69 0.44
C PRO A 51 21.16 1.76 0.73
N GLN A 52 21.36 3.00 0.28
CA GLN A 52 20.38 4.07 0.46
C GLN A 52 19.08 3.84 -0.32
N ALA A 53 19.06 2.95 -1.31
CA ALA A 53 17.84 2.60 -2.05
C ALA A 53 16.76 1.98 -1.13
N VAL A 54 17.16 1.34 -0.02
CA VAL A 54 16.22 0.80 0.97
C VAL A 54 15.55 1.94 1.75
N GLU A 55 16.34 2.92 2.20
CA GLU A 55 15.83 4.12 2.88
C GLU A 55 14.94 4.95 1.97
N GLN A 56 15.36 5.19 0.71
CA GLN A 56 14.56 5.86 -0.32
C GLN A 56 13.27 5.11 -0.64
N GLY A 57 13.26 3.79 -0.44
CA GLY A 57 12.06 2.97 -0.53
C GLY A 57 11.04 3.26 0.57
N GLY A 58 11.38 3.98 1.64
CA GLY A 58 10.52 4.24 2.79
C GLY A 58 10.94 3.52 4.07
N GLY A 59 12.19 3.06 4.13
CA GLY A 59 12.79 2.48 5.33
C GLY A 59 12.38 1.02 5.59
N THR A 60 12.21 0.69 6.86
CA THR A 60 11.86 -0.66 7.32
C THR A 60 10.45 -1.06 6.87
N LEU A 61 10.16 -2.37 6.89
CA LEU A 61 8.83 -2.89 6.56
C LEU A 61 7.72 -2.29 7.43
N PHE A 62 8.03 -2.05 8.71
CA PHE A 62 7.09 -1.47 9.67
C PHE A 62 6.79 -0.01 9.36
N GLU A 63 7.80 0.81 9.08
CA GLU A 63 7.64 2.22 8.69
C GLU A 63 6.82 2.34 7.41
N ARG A 64 7.09 1.48 6.42
CA ARG A 64 6.34 1.44 5.16
C ARG A 64 4.88 1.07 5.38
N ALA A 65 4.61 0.06 6.19
CA ALA A 65 3.24 -0.35 6.53
C ALA A 65 2.49 0.77 7.26
N GLU A 66 3.14 1.45 8.21
CA GLU A 66 2.53 2.52 8.99
C GLU A 66 2.23 3.76 8.14
N ASN A 67 3.19 4.18 7.32
CA ASN A 67 3.00 5.24 6.33
C ASN A 67 1.88 4.88 5.34
N ALA A 68 1.80 3.62 4.91
CA ALA A 68 0.73 3.16 4.03
C ALA A 68 -0.65 3.21 4.73
N ARG A 69 -0.77 2.80 6.00
CA ARG A 69 -2.02 2.91 6.77
C ARG A 69 -2.50 4.35 6.85
N SER A 70 -1.60 5.28 7.20
CA SER A 70 -1.92 6.71 7.29
C SER A 70 -2.42 7.25 5.95
N ARG A 71 -1.71 6.96 4.85
CA ARG A 71 -2.08 7.42 3.51
C ARG A 71 -3.39 6.79 3.01
N ILE A 72 -3.60 5.50 3.24
CA ILE A 72 -4.84 4.81 2.85
C ILE A 72 -6.02 5.37 3.64
N ARG A 73 -5.89 5.56 4.96
CA ARG A 73 -6.94 6.17 5.80
C ARG A 73 -7.37 7.53 5.23
N ALA A 74 -6.42 8.42 5.00
CA ALA A 74 -6.70 9.75 4.48
C ALA A 74 -7.35 9.72 3.09
N ALA A 75 -6.82 8.91 2.17
CA ALA A 75 -7.33 8.84 0.81
C ALA A 75 -8.68 8.13 0.71
N ALA A 76 -8.87 7.01 1.42
CA ALA A 76 -10.12 6.28 1.47
C ALA A 76 -11.22 7.11 2.15
N SER A 77 -10.96 7.77 3.27
CA SER A 77 -11.97 8.67 3.88
C SER A 77 -12.39 9.79 2.93
N ARG A 78 -11.45 10.42 2.22
CA ARG A 78 -11.76 11.47 1.25
C ARG A 78 -12.64 10.97 0.10
N VAL A 79 -12.38 9.75 -0.39
CA VAL A 79 -13.09 9.18 -1.54
C VAL A 79 -14.45 8.59 -1.15
N THR A 80 -14.54 8.01 0.04
CA THR A 80 -15.74 7.29 0.51
C THR A 80 -16.70 8.19 1.29
N GLY A 81 -16.21 9.28 1.88
CA GLY A 81 -16.98 10.10 2.81
C GLY A 81 -17.18 9.46 4.19
N SER A 82 -16.60 8.29 4.44
CA SER A 82 -16.73 7.55 5.71
C SER A 82 -15.47 7.66 6.54
N GLU A 83 -15.64 7.62 7.87
CA GLU A 83 -14.52 7.38 8.78
C GLU A 83 -13.98 5.97 8.53
N VAL A 84 -12.68 5.84 8.29
CA VAL A 84 -12.02 4.55 8.14
C VAL A 84 -11.57 4.10 9.52
N GLY A 85 -11.87 2.86 9.90
CA GLY A 85 -11.54 2.27 11.20
C GLY A 85 -10.21 1.51 11.17
N ARG A 86 -10.25 0.21 11.50
CA ARG A 86 -9.09 -0.69 11.41
C ARG A 86 -8.68 -0.96 9.96
N ILE A 87 -7.37 -0.96 9.73
CA ILE A 87 -6.76 -1.34 8.44
C ILE A 87 -5.74 -2.46 8.68
N ASP A 88 -6.11 -3.67 8.29
CA ASP A 88 -5.26 -4.85 8.34
C ASP A 88 -4.55 -5.01 7.00
N ILE A 89 -3.22 -4.95 7.00
CA ILE A 89 -2.38 -5.07 5.80
C ILE A 89 -1.65 -6.40 5.82
N ARG A 90 -1.92 -7.22 4.81
CA ARG A 90 -1.20 -8.46 4.51
C ARG A 90 -0.26 -8.23 3.33
N LEU A 91 1.04 -8.27 3.61
CA LEU A 91 2.06 -8.26 2.57
C LEU A 91 2.13 -9.65 1.93
N THR A 92 1.91 -9.75 0.63
CA THR A 92 1.85 -11.03 -0.09
C THR A 92 3.19 -11.50 -0.62
N GLY A 93 4.17 -10.59 -0.71
CA GLY A 93 5.51 -10.87 -1.21
C GLY A 93 6.29 -9.60 -1.50
N ILE A 94 7.55 -9.75 -1.91
CA ILE A 94 8.40 -8.66 -2.36
C ILE A 94 8.42 -8.67 -3.89
N HIS A 95 8.11 -7.53 -4.49
CA HIS A 95 8.15 -7.35 -5.93
C HIS A 95 9.22 -6.31 -6.29
N PRO A 96 9.85 -6.42 -7.47
CA PRO A 96 10.62 -5.32 -8.01
C PRO A 96 9.74 -4.07 -8.11
N PRO A 97 10.29 -2.86 -7.91
CA PRO A 97 9.53 -1.65 -8.13
C PRO A 97 9.01 -1.62 -9.56
N ALA A 98 7.75 -1.23 -9.74
CA ALA A 98 7.21 -1.04 -11.08
C ALA A 98 8.10 -0.03 -11.82
N GLU A 99 8.58 -0.39 -13.01
CA GLU A 99 9.28 0.56 -13.87
C GLU A 99 8.33 1.70 -14.18
N ARG A 100 8.57 2.86 -13.58
CA ARG A 100 7.85 4.08 -13.91
C ARG A 100 8.41 4.53 -15.26
N LYS A 101 7.78 4.08 -16.35
CA LYS A 101 8.06 4.62 -17.68
C LYS A 101 7.75 6.12 -17.64
N LEU A 102 8.80 6.93 -17.53
CA LEU A 102 8.70 8.37 -17.75
C LEU A 102 8.40 8.53 -19.25
N ALA A 103 7.22 9.06 -19.55
CA ALA A 103 6.82 9.48 -20.89
C ALA A 103 7.41 10.86 -21.21
#